data_AF-A0A330GYW7-F1
#
_entry.id   AF-A0A330GYW7-F1
#
_cell.length_a   1.000
_cell.length_b   1.000
_cell.length_c   1.000
_cell.angle_alpha   90.00
_cell.angle_beta   90.00
_cell.angle_gamma   90.00
#
_symmetry.space_group_name_H-M   'P 1'
#
loop_
_entity.id
_entity.type
_entity.pdbx_description
1 polymer ?
#
loop_
_entity_poly.entity_id
_entity_poly.type
_entity_poly.pdbx_seq_one_letter_code
_entity_poly.pdbx_strand_id
1 'polypeptide(L)'
;MRATLSIFIAGLALACLASKARAEDAEILQTPDPATVLDIAKGFGSARMGKDDNGDPMISGRVEGVKYVIYFYGCEDHENCKSLQFSTGYTDPLTADQANAWNAKYRWVKAYSGDGSNFKMDVSFAGGITRANLEEQFSNWNAMAGNIKDFVNGK
;
A
#
# COMPACT_ATOMS: atom_id res chain seq x y z
N MET A 1 37.74 59.73 -49.39
CA MET A 1 37.92 60.21 -47.99
C MET A 1 37.08 59.35 -47.07
N ARG A 2 37.70 58.83 -45.98
CA ARG A 2 37.19 58.42 -44.64
C ARG A 2 35.77 57.83 -44.55
N ALA A 3 35.66 56.52 -44.26
CA ALA A 3 35.47 55.89 -42.93
C ALA A 3 33.98 55.81 -42.56
N THR A 4 33.40 54.72 -42.05
CA THR A 4 33.80 53.90 -40.90
C THR A 4 33.16 52.50 -40.94
N LEU A 5 33.83 51.54 -40.31
CA LEU A 5 33.38 50.18 -40.02
C LEU A 5 32.40 50.18 -38.83
N SER A 6 31.36 49.34 -38.82
CA SER A 6 30.64 48.93 -37.60
C SER A 6 30.02 47.54 -37.78
N ILE A 7 30.49 46.61 -36.93
CA ILE A 7 30.04 45.22 -36.77
C ILE A 7 28.96 45.20 -35.69
N PHE A 8 27.82 44.51 -35.85
CA PHE A 8 27.03 43.94 -34.72
C PHE A 8 26.19 42.74 -35.22
N ILE A 9 26.66 41.50 -35.00
CA ILE A 9 26.22 40.49 -34.00
C ILE A 9 24.83 39.88 -34.27
N ALA A 10 24.85 38.58 -34.58
CA ALA A 10 23.71 37.68 -34.71
C ALA A 10 23.03 37.42 -33.35
N GLY A 11 21.70 37.45 -33.32
CA GLY A 11 20.89 37.04 -32.17
C GLY A 11 20.01 35.85 -32.53
N LEU A 12 20.45 34.64 -32.18
CA LEU A 12 19.63 33.42 -32.24
C LEU A 12 18.68 33.43 -31.02
N ALA A 13 17.40 33.74 -31.25
CA ALA A 13 16.40 33.72 -30.18
C ALA A 13 16.05 32.26 -29.82
N LEU A 14 16.64 31.77 -28.73
CA LEU A 14 16.31 30.47 -28.15
C LEU A 14 14.98 30.60 -27.39
N ALA A 15 13.88 30.19 -28.00
CA ALA A 15 12.59 30.10 -27.33
C ALA A 15 12.62 28.94 -26.33
N CYS A 16 12.93 29.23 -25.06
CA CYS A 16 12.77 28.28 -23.96
C CYS A 16 11.29 27.99 -23.76
N LEU A 17 10.79 26.90 -24.36
CA LEU A 17 9.54 26.27 -23.95
C LEU A 17 9.77 25.69 -22.55
N ALA A 18 9.52 26.51 -21.51
CA ALA A 18 9.44 26.01 -20.14
C ALA A 18 8.18 25.13 -20.04
N SER A 19 8.35 23.82 -20.16
CA SER A 19 7.32 22.86 -19.79
C SER A 19 6.92 23.14 -18.35
N LYS A 20 5.71 23.68 -18.14
CA LYS A 20 5.12 23.72 -16.80
C LYS A 20 4.79 22.29 -16.42
N ALA A 21 5.76 21.58 -15.86
CA ALA A 21 5.49 20.38 -15.09
C ALA A 21 4.56 20.82 -13.95
N ARG A 22 3.29 20.43 -14.02
CA ARG A 22 2.36 20.60 -12.92
C ARG A 22 2.76 19.55 -11.89
N ALA A 23 3.41 19.97 -10.81
CA ALA A 23 3.46 19.15 -9.62
C ALA A 23 1.99 18.94 -9.20
N GLU A 24 1.51 17.72 -9.33
CA GLU A 24 0.24 17.34 -8.75
C GLU A 24 0.49 17.25 -7.25
N ASP A 25 -0.10 18.15 -6.47
CA ASP A 25 -0.04 18.09 -5.01
C ASP A 25 -0.70 16.78 -4.60
N ALA A 26 0.11 15.76 -4.33
CA ALA A 26 -0.39 14.45 -3.94
C ALA A 26 -1.18 14.59 -2.64
N GLU A 27 -2.44 14.18 -2.66
CA GLU A 27 -3.29 14.16 -1.47
C GLU A 27 -2.60 13.33 -0.37
N ILE A 28 -2.41 13.95 0.79
CA ILE A 28 -1.86 13.30 1.98
C ILE A 28 -3.04 12.82 2.83
N LEU A 29 -3.22 11.50 2.87
CA LEU A 29 -4.19 10.81 3.70
C LEU A 29 -3.67 10.75 5.13
N GLN A 30 -4.36 11.44 6.05
CA GLN A 30 -4.01 11.48 7.47
C GLN A 30 -4.54 10.27 8.25
N THR A 31 -5.59 9.64 7.74
CA THR A 31 -6.27 8.49 8.34
C THR A 31 -6.65 7.51 7.22
N PRO A 32 -6.86 6.21 7.53
CA PRO A 32 -7.37 5.26 6.56
C PRO A 32 -8.87 5.49 6.37
N ASP A 33 -9.23 6.35 5.40
CA ASP A 33 -10.61 6.49 4.96
C ASP A 33 -11.14 5.16 4.37
N PRO A 34 -12.20 4.55 4.93
CA PRO A 34 -12.67 3.24 4.48
C PRO A 34 -13.06 3.19 3.00
N ALA A 35 -13.61 4.26 2.45
CA ALA A 35 -14.01 4.30 1.04
C ALA A 35 -12.79 4.28 0.11
N THR A 36 -11.76 5.07 0.43
CA THR A 36 -10.49 5.09 -0.29
C THR A 36 -9.76 3.76 -0.22
N VAL A 37 -9.68 3.14 0.97
CA VAL A 37 -9.04 1.83 1.14
C VAL A 37 -9.80 0.76 0.35
N LEU A 38 -11.13 0.80 0.33
CA LEU A 38 -11.95 -0.14 -0.44
C LEU A 38 -11.76 0.03 -1.95
N ASP A 39 -11.70 1.27 -2.43
CA ASP A 39 -11.47 1.59 -3.84
C ASP A 39 -10.14 1.02 -4.32
N ILE A 40 -9.05 1.27 -3.58
CA ILE A 40 -7.73 0.70 -3.88
C ILE A 40 -7.78 -0.83 -3.82
N ALA A 41 -8.40 -1.41 -2.79
CA ALA A 41 -8.51 -2.86 -2.64
C ALA A 41 -9.19 -3.54 -3.85
N LYS A 42 -10.18 -2.88 -4.45
CA LYS A 42 -10.86 -3.36 -5.66
C LYS A 42 -9.97 -3.34 -6.91
N GLY A 43 -8.94 -2.52 -6.94
CA GLY A 43 -7.93 -2.50 -7.99
C GLY A 43 -7.03 -3.75 -8.01
N PHE A 44 -6.88 -4.43 -6.86
CA PHE A 44 -6.03 -5.63 -6.73
C PHE A 44 -6.83 -6.94 -6.77
N GLY A 45 -8.13 -6.90 -6.48
CA GLY A 45 -8.97 -8.10 -6.48
C GLY A 45 -10.37 -7.83 -5.96
N SER A 46 -11.10 -8.89 -5.60
CA SER A 46 -12.43 -8.70 -5.03
C SER A 46 -12.30 -8.11 -3.62
N ALA A 47 -13.06 -7.06 -3.32
CA ALA A 47 -13.12 -6.47 -1.99
C ALA A 47 -14.54 -5.99 -1.65
N ARG A 48 -14.93 -6.16 -0.39
CA ARG A 48 -16.25 -5.77 0.14
C ARG A 48 -16.10 -5.13 1.52
N MET A 49 -16.84 -4.04 1.72
CA MET A 49 -16.95 -3.37 3.02
C MET A 49 -17.76 -4.22 3.99
N GLY A 50 -17.43 -4.11 5.26
CA GLY A 50 -18.10 -4.71 6.39
C GLY A 50 -17.69 -4.01 7.68
N LYS A 51 -17.94 -4.67 8.81
CA LYS A 51 -17.53 -4.22 10.13
C LYS A 51 -16.93 -5.39 10.90
N ASP A 52 -16.03 -5.09 11.82
CA ASP A 52 -15.53 -6.07 12.78
C ASP A 52 -16.51 -6.27 13.95
N ASP A 53 -16.13 -7.10 14.91
CA ASP A 53 -16.97 -7.42 16.08
C ASP A 53 -17.19 -6.23 17.02
N ASN A 54 -16.32 -5.22 16.96
CA ASN A 54 -16.45 -3.98 17.73
C ASN A 54 -17.27 -2.92 16.98
N GLY A 55 -17.59 -3.14 15.70
CA GLY A 55 -18.32 -2.19 14.86
C GLY A 55 -17.44 -1.28 14.01
N ASP A 56 -16.11 -1.42 14.12
CA ASP A 56 -15.13 -0.65 13.34
C ASP A 56 -15.16 -1.09 11.87
N PRO A 57 -14.78 -0.22 10.92
CA PRO A 57 -14.71 -0.57 9.52
C PRO A 57 -13.81 -1.79 9.28
N MET A 58 -14.23 -2.65 8.36
CA MET A 58 -13.45 -3.82 7.96
C MET A 58 -13.66 -4.06 6.47
N ILE A 59 -12.59 -4.40 5.76
CA ILE A 59 -12.69 -4.82 4.36
C ILE A 59 -12.31 -6.28 4.28
N SER A 60 -13.09 -7.09 3.58
CA SER A 60 -12.71 -8.46 3.26
C SER A 60 -12.57 -8.63 1.77
N GLY A 61 -11.63 -9.48 1.35
CA GLY A 61 -11.31 -9.59 -0.05
C GLY A 61 -10.61 -10.89 -0.43
N ARG A 62 -10.23 -10.94 -1.71
CA ARG A 62 -9.41 -12.01 -2.28
C ARG A 62 -8.47 -11.43 -3.31
N VAL A 63 -7.21 -11.83 -3.23
CA VAL A 63 -6.15 -11.47 -4.16
C VAL A 63 -5.27 -12.71 -4.35
N GLU A 64 -4.83 -13.00 -5.58
CA GLU A 64 -4.02 -14.20 -5.90
C GLU A 64 -4.61 -15.55 -5.42
N GLY A 65 -5.94 -15.61 -5.28
CA GLY A 65 -6.65 -16.76 -4.71
C GLY A 65 -6.65 -16.83 -3.18
N VAL A 66 -5.93 -15.96 -2.47
CA VAL A 66 -5.87 -15.87 -1.00
C VAL A 66 -6.98 -14.97 -0.47
N LYS A 67 -7.78 -15.48 0.46
CA LYS A 67 -8.76 -14.67 1.20
C LYS A 67 -8.05 -13.82 2.23
N TYR A 68 -8.42 -12.57 2.35
CA TYR A 68 -7.86 -11.67 3.35
C TYR A 68 -8.91 -10.76 3.96
N VAL A 69 -8.53 -10.16 5.08
CA VAL A 69 -9.26 -9.10 5.77
C VAL A 69 -8.30 -7.93 6.01
N ILE A 70 -8.79 -6.71 5.89
CA ILE A 70 -8.14 -5.48 6.34
C ILE A 70 -8.94 -4.96 7.52
N TYR A 71 -8.30 -4.96 8.69
CA TYR A 71 -8.83 -4.35 9.90
C TYR A 71 -8.38 -2.90 9.98
N PHE A 72 -9.26 -2.04 10.49
CA PHE A 72 -8.97 -0.65 10.79
C PHE A 72 -8.75 -0.53 12.30
N TYR A 73 -7.63 0.06 12.71
CA TYR A 73 -7.22 0.10 14.12
C TYR A 73 -7.04 1.52 14.63
N GLY A 74 -7.21 1.67 15.95
CA GLY A 74 -7.08 2.96 16.64
C GLY A 74 -8.22 3.92 16.29
N CYS A 75 -9.43 3.40 16.07
CA CYS A 75 -10.60 4.20 15.74
C CYS A 75 -11.14 4.91 16.98
N GLU A 76 -11.70 6.10 16.77
CA GLU A 76 -12.43 6.90 17.74
C GLU A 76 -13.91 6.89 17.29
N ASP A 77 -14.80 6.31 18.11
CA ASP A 77 -16.23 6.15 17.79
C ASP A 77 -16.49 5.49 16.40
N HIS A 78 -15.73 4.45 16.07
CA HIS A 78 -15.76 3.73 14.78
C HIS A 78 -15.32 4.55 13.55
N GLU A 79 -14.71 5.73 13.79
CA GLU A 79 -14.21 6.63 12.76
C GLU A 79 -12.74 7.02 13.05
N ASN A 80 -12.15 7.83 12.17
CA ASN A 80 -10.82 8.46 12.39
C ASN A 80 -9.71 7.50 12.83
N CYS A 81 -9.72 6.27 12.34
CA CYS A 81 -8.73 5.22 12.63
C CYS A 81 -7.30 5.68 12.29
N LYS A 82 -6.28 5.02 12.83
CA LYS A 82 -4.87 5.44 12.68
C LYS A 82 -4.01 4.47 11.89
N SER A 83 -4.45 3.23 11.71
CA SER A 83 -3.69 2.21 11.00
C SER A 83 -4.57 1.15 10.38
N LEU A 84 -3.98 0.37 9.48
CA LEU A 84 -4.56 -0.82 8.89
C LEU A 84 -3.75 -2.05 9.27
N GLN A 85 -4.41 -3.20 9.33
CA GLN A 85 -3.75 -4.51 9.35
C GLN A 85 -4.36 -5.40 8.27
N PHE A 86 -3.55 -5.78 7.30
CA PHE A 86 -3.86 -6.88 6.38
C PHE A 86 -3.66 -8.18 7.12
N SER A 87 -4.61 -9.10 6.99
CA SER A 87 -4.61 -10.38 7.69
C SER A 87 -5.14 -11.49 6.80
N THR A 88 -4.47 -12.64 6.82
CA THR A 88 -5.02 -13.91 6.36
C THR A 88 -4.68 -15.02 7.34
N GLY A 89 -5.56 -16.01 7.43
CA GLY A 89 -5.50 -17.08 8.41
C GLY A 89 -5.90 -18.44 7.84
N TYR A 90 -5.28 -19.49 8.34
CA TYR A 90 -5.56 -20.89 7.99
C TYR A 90 -5.69 -21.73 9.26
N THR A 91 -6.44 -22.83 9.19
CA THR A 91 -6.70 -23.72 10.33
C THR A 91 -5.45 -24.46 10.79
N ASP A 92 -4.59 -24.84 9.85
CA ASP A 92 -3.41 -25.64 10.16
C ASP A 92 -2.34 -24.75 10.80
N PRO A 93 -1.85 -25.10 12.00
CA PRO A 93 -0.94 -24.25 12.75
C PRO A 93 0.48 -24.26 12.17
N LEU A 94 1.17 -23.12 12.27
CA LEU A 94 2.63 -23.09 12.08
C LEU A 94 3.34 -23.45 13.38
N THR A 95 4.44 -24.19 13.27
CA THR A 95 5.43 -24.22 14.35
C THR A 95 6.17 -22.88 14.44
N ALA A 96 6.77 -22.59 15.60
CA ALA A 96 7.60 -21.41 15.78
C ALA A 96 8.76 -21.36 14.76
N ASP A 97 9.37 -22.50 14.46
CA ASP A 97 10.45 -22.60 13.48
C ASP A 97 9.97 -22.30 12.05
N GLN A 98 8.79 -22.79 11.65
CA GLN A 98 8.20 -22.46 10.36
C GLN A 98 7.88 -20.97 10.23
N ALA A 99 7.30 -20.36 11.29
CA ALA A 99 7.01 -18.94 11.32
C ALA A 99 8.29 -18.10 11.26
N ASN A 100 9.32 -18.47 12.03
CA ASN A 100 10.62 -17.78 12.00
C ASN A 100 11.33 -17.92 10.66
N ALA A 101 11.29 -19.11 10.04
CA ALA A 101 11.87 -19.32 8.71
C ALA A 101 11.17 -18.45 7.65
N TRP A 102 9.85 -18.33 7.71
CA TRP A 102 9.09 -17.40 6.87
C TRP A 102 9.54 -15.95 7.10
N ASN A 103 9.58 -15.52 8.37
CA ASN A 103 9.92 -14.14 8.76
C ASN A 103 11.37 -13.76 8.40
N ALA A 104 12.30 -14.74 8.39
CA ALA A 104 13.67 -14.53 7.95
C ALA A 104 13.77 -14.40 6.42
N LYS A 105 12.88 -15.06 5.67
CA LYS A 105 12.88 -15.08 4.20
C LYS A 105 12.16 -13.89 3.58
N TYR A 106 11.05 -13.46 4.17
CA TYR A 106 10.16 -12.46 3.59
C TYR A 106 10.04 -11.21 4.47
N ARG A 107 10.10 -10.04 3.82
CA ARG A 107 10.21 -8.75 4.53
C ARG A 107 8.89 -8.18 5.02
N TRP A 108 7.82 -8.29 4.23
CA TRP A 108 6.64 -7.44 4.41
C TRP A 108 5.54 -8.05 5.28
N VAL A 109 5.33 -9.35 5.20
CA VAL A 109 4.26 -10.05 5.93
C VAL A 109 4.87 -10.95 6.97
N LYS A 110 4.46 -10.79 8.23
CA LYS A 110 4.89 -11.65 9.34
C LYS A 110 3.99 -12.87 9.45
N ALA A 111 4.58 -14.02 9.70
CA ALA A 111 3.90 -15.24 10.08
C ALA A 111 3.95 -15.44 11.60
N TYR A 112 2.88 -15.98 12.16
CA TYR A 112 2.74 -16.29 13.57
C TYR A 112 2.40 -17.78 13.76
N SER A 113 3.09 -18.42 14.71
CA SER A 113 2.73 -19.74 15.23
C SER A 113 1.63 -19.64 16.28
N GLY A 114 0.87 -20.72 16.48
CA GLY A 114 -0.22 -20.77 17.46
C GLY A 114 -1.41 -21.53 16.93
N ASP A 115 -2.61 -21.13 17.34
CA ASP A 115 -3.86 -21.69 16.84
C ASP A 115 -4.09 -21.23 15.38
N GLY A 116 -3.74 -22.10 14.44
CA GLY A 116 -3.73 -21.82 13.01
C GLY A 116 -2.51 -21.03 12.52
N SER A 117 -2.39 -20.92 11.20
CA SER A 117 -1.38 -20.07 10.56
C SER A 117 -1.94 -18.68 10.38
N ASN A 118 -1.26 -17.65 10.88
CA ASN A 118 -1.69 -16.27 10.73
C ASN A 118 -0.60 -15.43 10.07
N PHE A 119 -0.98 -14.66 9.05
CA PHE A 119 -0.08 -13.80 8.29
C PHE A 119 -0.59 -12.37 8.33
N LYS A 120 0.26 -11.43 8.78
CA LYS A 120 -0.15 -10.05 9.02
C LYS A 120 0.84 -9.02 8.48
N MET A 121 0.31 -7.91 7.99
CA MET A 121 1.08 -6.72 7.61
C MET A 121 0.35 -5.46 8.06
N ASP A 122 1.04 -4.65 8.84
CA ASP A 122 0.50 -3.41 9.41
C ASP A 122 0.92 -2.20 8.56
N VAL A 123 0.01 -1.23 8.41
CA VAL A 123 0.26 0.04 7.72
C VAL A 123 -0.11 1.18 8.66
N SER A 124 0.86 2.01 8.99
CA SER A 124 0.66 3.21 9.80
C SER A 124 0.29 4.40 8.91
N PHE A 125 -0.68 5.20 9.34
CA PHE A 125 -0.97 6.51 8.74
C PHE A 125 -0.34 7.67 9.53
N ALA A 126 0.46 7.37 10.57
CA ALA A 126 1.14 8.40 11.35
C ALA A 126 2.07 9.24 10.46
N GLY A 127 1.90 10.57 10.50
CA GLY A 127 2.63 11.51 9.63
C GLY A 127 2.02 11.68 8.24
N GLY A 128 0.95 10.95 7.92
CA GLY A 128 0.27 10.98 6.64
C GLY A 128 0.99 10.15 5.57
N ILE A 129 0.20 9.53 4.70
CA ILE A 129 0.71 8.80 3.52
C ILE A 129 0.01 9.29 2.26
N THR A 130 0.66 9.18 1.11
CA THR A 130 -0.01 9.46 -0.17
C THR A 130 -0.82 8.24 -0.62
N ARG A 131 -1.81 8.46 -1.50
CA ARG A 131 -2.52 7.35 -2.17
C ARG A 131 -1.55 6.38 -2.85
N ALA A 132 -0.55 6.88 -3.56
CA ALA A 132 0.46 6.06 -4.21
C ALA A 132 1.26 5.20 -3.21
N ASN A 133 1.57 5.72 -2.02
CA ASN A 133 2.20 4.93 -0.97
C ASN A 133 1.28 3.82 -0.46
N LEU A 134 -0.02 4.12 -0.28
CA LEU A 134 -1.01 3.12 0.12
C LEU A 134 -1.18 2.03 -0.94
N GLU A 135 -1.26 2.38 -2.22
CA GLU A 135 -1.29 1.43 -3.34
C GLU A 135 -0.05 0.53 -3.34
N GLU A 136 1.13 1.06 -3.00
CA GLU A 136 2.34 0.26 -2.84
C GLU A 136 2.23 -0.72 -1.66
N GLN A 137 1.54 -0.38 -0.57
CA GLN A 137 1.26 -1.35 0.50
C GLN A 137 0.38 -2.50 -0.01
N PHE A 138 -0.66 -2.19 -0.81
CA PHE A 138 -1.47 -3.24 -1.45
C PHE A 138 -0.67 -4.08 -2.44
N SER A 139 0.24 -3.48 -3.20
CA SER A 139 1.16 -4.19 -4.08
C SER A 139 2.05 -5.18 -3.32
N ASN A 140 2.59 -4.75 -2.18
CA ASN A 140 3.35 -5.63 -1.29
C ASN A 140 2.50 -6.78 -0.76
N TRP A 141 1.26 -6.52 -0.34
CA TRP A 141 0.34 -7.58 0.08
C TRP A 141 0.03 -8.57 -1.06
N ASN A 142 -0.25 -8.06 -2.26
CA ASN A 142 -0.51 -8.87 -3.46
C ASN A 142 0.67 -9.80 -3.78
N ALA A 143 1.89 -9.27 -3.82
CA ALA A 143 3.09 -10.07 -4.05
C ALA A 143 3.31 -11.14 -2.97
N MET A 144 2.99 -10.81 -1.72
CA MET A 144 3.11 -11.75 -0.61
C MET A 144 2.00 -12.79 -0.59
N ALA A 145 0.80 -12.49 -1.09
CA ALA A 145 -0.31 -13.44 -1.15
C ALA A 145 0.04 -14.70 -1.97
N GLY A 146 0.73 -14.54 -3.10
CA GLY A 146 1.26 -15.68 -3.87
C GLY A 146 2.22 -16.54 -3.04
N ASN A 147 3.18 -15.91 -2.36
CA ASN A 147 4.13 -16.62 -1.49
C ASN A 147 3.43 -17.34 -0.32
N ILE A 148 2.40 -16.74 0.28
CA ILE A 148 1.64 -17.35 1.39
C ILE A 148 0.94 -18.61 0.89
N LYS A 149 0.26 -18.52 -0.27
CA LYS A 149 -0.42 -19.65 -0.90
C LYS A 149 0.52 -20.82 -1.12
N ASP A 150 1.69 -20.56 -1.70
CA ASP A 150 2.68 -21.61 -1.99
C ASP A 150 3.26 -22.22 -0.69
N PHE A 151 3.53 -21.39 0.30
CA PHE A 151 4.04 -21.84 1.60
C PHE A 151 3.02 -22.62 2.43
N VAL A 152 1.73 -22.37 2.27
CA VAL A 152 0.69 -23.15 2.95
C VAL A 152 0.42 -24.46 2.22
N ASN A 153 0.42 -24.46 0.88
CA ASN A 153 0.17 -25.67 0.09
C ASN A 153 1.36 -26.65 0.04
N GLY A 154 2.58 -26.15 0.25
CA GLY A 154 3.81 -26.95 0.23
C GLY A 154 4.24 -27.51 1.59
N LYS A 155 3.44 -27.31 2.64
CA LYS A 155 3.59 -27.99 3.94
C LYS A 155 2.82 -29.30 3.93
#